data_AF-A0A640WBA0-F1
#
_entry.id   AF-A0A640WBA0-F1
#
_cell.length_a   1.000
_cell.length_b   1.000
_cell.length_c   1.000
_cell.angle_alpha   90.00
_cell.angle_beta   90.00
_cell.angle_gamma   90.00
#
_symmetry.space_group_name_H-M   'P 1'
#
loop_
_entity.id
_entity.type
_entity.pdbx_description
1 polymer ?
#
loop_
_entity_poly.entity_id
_entity_poly.type
_entity_poly.pdbx_seq_one_letter_code
_entity_poly.pdbx_strand_id
1 'polypeptide(L)'
;MSDLPASSFLVEVSPGAGIDGELIEGDVLVADEKRITEYGDLVLACDEYDEMRAYRSHRIGGYLRLVPMGGGHAVPASALDCVGVVVRRARNPANDFEPEEIADTTLADAFAPWFSVSTWNTSSPADARRFHECCHDYMQSSGGQVRAGAFVETLRKAISQRCGGSWDDYCERALQSRAQCAEAICAYLHDTHQITR
;
A
#
# COMPACT_ATOMS: atom_id res chain seq x y z
N MET A 1 -16.77 -14.18 21.54
CA MET A 1 -15.99 -14.57 20.34
C MET A 1 -17.00 -14.96 19.28
N SER A 2 -16.96 -14.35 18.09
CA SER A 2 -17.82 -14.79 16.99
C SER A 2 -17.14 -15.99 16.35
N ASP A 3 -17.70 -17.18 16.55
CA ASP A 3 -17.19 -18.41 15.94
C ASP A 3 -17.52 -18.38 14.45
N LEU A 4 -16.50 -18.27 13.62
CA LEU A 4 -16.63 -18.40 12.18
C LEU A 4 -16.76 -19.89 11.81
N PRO A 5 -17.62 -20.26 10.84
CA PRO A 5 -17.69 -21.63 10.33
C PRO A 5 -16.33 -22.15 9.85
N ALA A 6 -16.10 -23.46 9.96
CA ALA A 6 -14.86 -24.08 9.47
C ALA A 6 -14.71 -24.02 7.93
N SER A 7 -15.78 -23.70 7.21
CA SER A 7 -15.80 -23.43 5.77
C SER A 7 -15.50 -21.97 5.43
N SER A 8 -15.08 -21.16 6.41
CA SER A 8 -14.72 -19.77 6.18
C SER A 8 -13.27 -19.59 5.77
N PHE A 9 -13.06 -18.67 4.83
CA PHE A 9 -11.75 -18.23 4.36
C PHE A 9 -11.68 -16.70 4.29
N LEU A 10 -10.44 -16.18 4.24
CA LEU A 10 -10.13 -14.75 4.21
C LEU A 10 -9.65 -14.35 2.82
N VAL A 11 -10.12 -13.21 2.34
CA VAL A 11 -9.67 -12.61 1.07
C VAL A 11 -9.43 -11.12 1.29
N GLU A 12 -8.29 -10.64 0.81
CA GLU A 12 -7.98 -9.22 0.75
C GLU A 12 -8.48 -8.63 -0.58
N VAL A 13 -9.15 -7.49 -0.53
CA VAL A 13 -9.65 -6.80 -1.72
C VAL A 13 -8.51 -6.09 -2.43
N SER A 14 -8.22 -6.49 -3.66
CA SER A 14 -7.23 -5.83 -4.53
C SER A 14 -7.90 -4.77 -5.42
N PRO A 15 -7.12 -3.88 -6.07
CA PRO A 15 -7.66 -2.89 -7.02
C PRO A 15 -8.51 -3.48 -8.15
N GLY A 16 -8.29 -4.75 -8.51
CA GLY A 16 -9.02 -5.44 -9.59
C GLY A 16 -10.31 -6.12 -9.15
N ALA A 17 -10.65 -6.12 -7.86
CA ALA A 17 -11.78 -6.89 -7.32
C ALA A 17 -13.17 -6.27 -7.59
N GLY A 18 -13.23 -5.15 -8.33
CA GLY A 18 -14.44 -4.37 -8.57
C GLY A 18 -14.68 -3.32 -7.47
N ILE A 19 -13.66 -2.51 -7.20
CA ILE A 19 -13.59 -1.51 -6.11
C ILE A 19 -14.43 -0.24 -6.33
N ASP A 20 -15.19 -0.13 -7.43
CA ASP A 20 -16.05 1.03 -7.67
C ASP A 20 -17.37 0.92 -6.87
N GLY A 21 -17.33 1.12 -5.55
CA GLY A 21 -18.52 1.16 -4.72
C GLY A 21 -18.31 0.87 -3.24
N GLU A 22 -19.04 -0.10 -2.70
CA GLU A 22 -19.06 -0.42 -1.26
C GLU A 22 -17.80 -1.14 -0.75
N LEU A 23 -17.03 -1.77 -1.65
CA LEU A 23 -15.78 -2.44 -1.32
C LEU A 23 -14.60 -1.49 -1.58
N ILE A 24 -13.70 -1.40 -0.61
CA ILE A 24 -12.49 -0.59 -0.71
C ILE A 24 -11.28 -1.53 -0.82
N GLU A 25 -10.28 -1.14 -1.61
CA GLU A 25 -8.98 -1.81 -1.62
C GLU A 25 -8.45 -1.99 -0.19
N GLY A 26 -7.86 -3.15 0.10
CA GLY A 26 -7.34 -3.50 1.43
C GLY A 26 -8.40 -3.89 2.46
N ASP A 27 -9.71 -3.87 2.12
CA ASP A 27 -10.72 -4.51 2.94
C ASP A 27 -10.42 -6.02 3.03
N VAL A 28 -10.67 -6.59 4.21
CA VAL A 28 -10.55 -8.03 4.44
C VAL A 28 -11.95 -8.63 4.56
N LEU A 29 -12.26 -9.54 3.65
CA LEU A 29 -13.53 -10.24 3.58
C LEU A 29 -13.38 -11.62 4.18
N VAL A 30 -14.34 -12.01 5.01
CA VAL A 30 -14.53 -13.39 5.44
C VAL A 30 -15.67 -13.96 4.62
N ALA A 31 -15.38 -14.97 3.80
CA ALA A 31 -16.38 -15.69 3.01
C ALA A 31 -16.58 -17.10 3.53
N ASP A 32 -17.79 -17.63 3.43
CA ASP A 32 -18.16 -19.01 3.78
C ASP A 32 -18.53 -19.79 2.52
N GLU A 33 -17.76 -20.84 2.22
CA GLU A 33 -17.92 -21.70 1.04
C GLU A 33 -19.24 -22.48 1.04
N LYS A 34 -19.78 -22.79 2.23
CA LYS A 34 -20.97 -23.65 2.35
C LYS A 34 -22.27 -22.87 2.48
N ARG A 35 -22.18 -21.54 2.57
CA ARG A 35 -23.35 -20.69 2.72
C ARG A 35 -24.10 -20.57 1.39
N ILE A 36 -25.41 -20.78 1.45
CA ILE A 36 -26.29 -20.61 0.30
C ILE A 36 -26.48 -19.12 0.03
N THR A 37 -26.29 -18.69 -1.21
CA THR A 37 -26.50 -17.31 -1.64
C THR A 37 -27.98 -16.91 -1.60
N GLU A 38 -28.29 -15.81 -0.91
CA GLU A 38 -29.61 -15.18 -0.85
C GLU A 38 -29.67 -13.88 -1.68
N TYR A 39 -30.77 -13.15 -1.63
CA TYR A 39 -30.87 -11.85 -2.33
C TYR A 39 -30.07 -10.78 -1.58
N GLY A 40 -29.22 -10.05 -2.29
CA GLY A 40 -28.47 -8.92 -1.74
C GLY A 40 -27.15 -9.30 -1.06
N ASP A 41 -26.89 -10.60 -0.89
CA ASP A 41 -25.60 -11.14 -0.45
C ASP A 41 -24.47 -10.70 -1.36
N LEU A 42 -23.30 -10.49 -0.75
CA LEU A 42 -22.04 -10.32 -1.45
C LEU A 42 -21.39 -11.69 -1.67
N VAL A 43 -21.06 -12.00 -2.91
CA VAL A 43 -20.59 -13.32 -3.36
C VAL A 43 -19.21 -13.17 -3.98
N LEU A 44 -18.30 -14.05 -3.62
CA LEU A 44 -17.02 -14.23 -4.31
C LEU A 44 -17.18 -15.31 -5.37
N ALA A 45 -16.84 -15.01 -6.60
CA ALA A 45 -16.89 -15.96 -7.71
C ALA A 45 -15.73 -15.75 -8.68
N CYS A 46 -15.25 -16.84 -9.28
CA CYS A 46 -14.27 -16.78 -10.36
C CYS A 46 -14.96 -16.53 -11.70
N ASP A 47 -14.38 -15.64 -12.50
CA ASP A 47 -14.82 -15.38 -13.87
C ASP A 47 -14.22 -16.38 -14.88
N GLU A 48 -14.41 -16.12 -16.18
CA GLU A 48 -13.91 -16.98 -17.26
C GLU A 48 -12.37 -17.05 -17.34
N TYR A 49 -11.66 -16.14 -16.67
CA TYR A 49 -10.21 -16.09 -16.59
C TYR A 49 -9.66 -16.66 -15.27
N ASP A 50 -10.51 -17.28 -14.45
CA ASP A 50 -10.17 -17.76 -13.10
C ASP A 50 -9.77 -16.64 -12.14
N GLU A 51 -10.20 -15.40 -12.42
CA GLU A 51 -10.01 -14.26 -11.52
C GLU A 51 -11.15 -14.18 -10.52
N MET A 52 -10.82 -14.22 -9.23
CA MET A 52 -11.81 -14.06 -8.16
C MET A 52 -12.28 -12.62 -8.07
N ARG A 53 -13.58 -12.41 -8.20
CA ARG A 53 -14.22 -11.09 -8.16
C ARG A 53 -15.42 -11.08 -7.23
N ALA A 54 -15.76 -9.89 -6.75
CA ALA A 54 -16.90 -9.69 -5.88
C ALA A 54 -18.15 -9.29 -6.67
N TYR A 55 -19.28 -9.90 -6.33
CA TYR A 55 -20.56 -9.68 -6.98
C TYR A 55 -21.67 -9.47 -5.95
N ARG A 56 -22.62 -8.60 -6.27
CA ARG A 56 -23.90 -8.53 -5.57
C ARG A 56 -24.90 -9.50 -6.18
N SER A 57 -25.50 -10.31 -5.34
CA SER A 57 -26.58 -11.21 -5.75
C SER A 57 -27.91 -10.48 -5.92
N HIS A 58 -28.56 -10.74 -7.04
CA HIS A 58 -29.90 -10.25 -7.37
C HIS A 58 -30.77 -11.43 -7.79
N ARG A 59 -31.87 -11.62 -7.08
CA ARG A 59 -32.87 -12.63 -7.37
C ARG A 59 -34.03 -12.00 -8.13
N ILE A 60 -34.27 -12.49 -9.35
CA ILE A 60 -35.38 -12.05 -10.20
C ILE A 60 -36.20 -13.29 -10.52
N GLY A 61 -37.35 -13.42 -9.84
CA GLY A 61 -38.14 -14.64 -9.85
C GLY A 61 -37.37 -15.83 -9.25
N GLY A 62 -37.34 -16.95 -9.96
CA GLY A 62 -36.62 -18.17 -9.54
C GLY A 62 -35.11 -18.13 -9.81
N TYR A 63 -34.60 -17.12 -10.51
CA TYR A 63 -33.21 -17.09 -11.00
C TYR A 63 -32.34 -16.17 -10.15
N LEU A 64 -31.12 -16.64 -9.87
CA LEU A 64 -30.06 -15.88 -9.22
C LEU A 64 -29.14 -15.28 -10.28
N ARG A 65 -28.94 -13.96 -10.21
CA ARG A 65 -27.99 -13.23 -11.04
C ARG A 65 -26.95 -12.57 -10.15
N LEU A 66 -25.74 -12.42 -10.66
CA LEU A 66 -24.61 -11.77 -10.02
C LEU A 66 -24.28 -10.50 -10.78
N VAL A 67 -24.23 -9.38 -10.07
CA VAL A 67 -23.89 -8.06 -10.60
C VAL A 67 -22.49 -7.71 -10.10
N PRO A 68 -21.50 -7.44 -10.97
CA PRO A 68 -20.16 -7.08 -10.52
C PRO A 68 -20.20 -5.83 -9.64
N MET A 69 -19.38 -5.79 -8.57
CA MET A 69 -19.36 -4.66 -7.64
C MET A 69 -18.88 -3.36 -8.29
N GLY A 70 -18.00 -3.43 -9.30
CA GLY A 70 -17.56 -2.27 -10.09
C GLY A 70 -18.51 -1.85 -11.20
N GLY A 71 -19.75 -2.35 -11.19
CA GLY A 71 -20.71 -2.13 -12.27
C GLY A 71 -20.48 -3.06 -13.47
N GLY A 72 -21.45 -3.05 -14.40
CA GLY A 72 -21.45 -3.92 -15.57
C GLY A 72 -22.75 -4.72 -15.72
N HIS A 73 -22.71 -5.75 -16.56
CA HIS A 73 -23.89 -6.54 -16.88
C HIS A 73 -24.09 -7.69 -15.89
N ALA A 74 -25.34 -7.89 -15.46
CA ALA A 74 -25.71 -8.99 -14.58
C ALA A 74 -25.57 -10.35 -15.29
N VAL A 75 -24.75 -11.23 -14.74
CA VAL A 75 -24.54 -12.60 -15.25
C VAL A 75 -25.36 -13.62 -14.46
N PRO A 76 -25.81 -14.73 -15.05
CA PRO A 76 -26.42 -15.82 -14.29
C PRO A 76 -25.41 -16.41 -13.30
N ALA A 77 -25.82 -16.71 -12.07
CA ALA A 77 -24.91 -17.32 -11.09
C ALA A 77 -24.34 -18.68 -11.56
N SER A 78 -25.10 -19.41 -12.39
CA SER A 78 -24.66 -20.68 -12.99
C SER A 78 -23.56 -20.53 -14.05
N ALA A 79 -23.23 -19.32 -14.47
CA ALA A 79 -22.17 -19.05 -15.45
C ALA A 79 -20.82 -18.75 -14.79
N LEU A 80 -20.77 -18.66 -13.46
CA LEU A 80 -19.58 -18.37 -12.66
C LEU A 80 -19.34 -19.50 -11.66
N ASP A 81 -18.09 -19.69 -11.27
CA ASP A 81 -17.77 -20.58 -10.17
C ASP A 81 -17.90 -19.83 -8.84
N CYS A 82 -19.00 -20.06 -8.12
CA CYS A 82 -19.27 -19.38 -6.86
C CYS A 82 -18.43 -20.01 -5.74
N VAL A 83 -17.47 -19.25 -5.22
CA VAL A 83 -16.49 -19.71 -4.24
C VAL A 83 -17.00 -19.56 -2.82
N GLY A 84 -17.77 -18.50 -2.54
CA GLY A 84 -18.34 -18.32 -1.20
C GLY A 84 -19.16 -17.06 -1.03
N VAL A 85 -19.93 -17.01 0.05
CA VAL A 85 -20.74 -15.83 0.43
C VAL A 85 -20.01 -15.08 1.53
N VAL A 86 -19.83 -13.76 1.37
CA VAL A 86 -19.18 -12.91 2.36
C VAL A 86 -20.09 -12.79 3.59
N VAL A 87 -19.60 -13.27 4.73
CA VAL A 87 -20.31 -13.26 6.02
C VAL A 87 -19.80 -12.16 6.95
N ARG A 88 -18.60 -11.64 6.70
CA ARG A 88 -18.04 -10.53 7.45
C ARG A 88 -17.15 -9.67 6.56
N ARG A 89 -17.22 -8.36 6.76
CA ARG A 89 -16.24 -7.41 6.25
C ARG A 89 -15.53 -6.80 7.45
N ALA A 90 -14.20 -6.83 7.41
CA ALA A 90 -13.37 -6.02 8.28
C ALA A 90 -12.69 -4.98 7.41
N ARG A 91 -12.95 -3.71 7.73
CA ARG A 91 -12.15 -2.64 7.15
C ARG A 91 -10.80 -2.65 7.82
N ASN A 92 -9.74 -2.54 7.03
CA ASN A 92 -8.44 -2.24 7.60
C ASN A 92 -8.53 -0.81 8.17
N PRO A 93 -8.40 -0.58 9.48
CA PRO A 93 -8.46 0.76 10.05
C PRO A 93 -7.34 1.67 9.53
N ALA A 94 -6.27 1.11 8.94
CA ALA A 94 -5.27 1.88 8.20
C ALA A 94 -5.85 2.61 6.97
N ASN A 95 -7.02 2.18 6.46
CA ASN A 95 -7.71 2.77 5.31
C ASN A 95 -8.89 3.70 5.67
N ASP A 96 -9.34 3.73 6.94
CA ASP A 96 -10.31 4.74 7.43
C ASP A 96 -9.62 6.05 7.86
N PHE A 97 -8.30 6.08 7.80
CA PHE A 97 -7.60 7.35 7.67
C PHE A 97 -7.90 7.87 6.25
N GLU A 98 -8.95 8.69 6.12
CA GLU A 98 -8.77 9.91 5.34
C GLU A 98 -7.39 10.42 5.74
N PRO A 99 -6.48 10.73 4.80
CA PRO A 99 -5.31 11.47 5.19
C PRO A 99 -5.83 12.82 5.71
N GLU A 100 -6.12 12.90 7.02
CA GLU A 100 -5.67 14.03 7.81
C GLU A 100 -4.28 14.30 7.26
N GLU A 101 -4.03 15.55 6.87
CA GLU A 101 -2.72 16.04 6.42
C GLU A 101 -1.65 15.78 7.50
N ILE A 102 -1.32 14.53 7.81
CA ILE A 102 0.02 14.12 8.09
C ILE A 102 0.66 14.31 6.73
N ALA A 103 1.16 15.53 6.50
CA ALA A 103 1.90 15.87 5.30
C ALA A 103 2.80 14.67 5.02
N ASP A 104 2.47 13.92 3.97
CA ASP A 104 3.13 12.70 3.57
C ASP A 104 4.57 13.13 3.38
N THR A 105 5.39 12.95 4.43
CA THR A 105 6.64 13.70 4.54
C THR A 105 7.49 13.11 3.47
N THR A 106 7.58 13.82 2.35
CA THR A 106 8.18 13.26 1.17
C THR A 106 9.62 12.94 1.53
N LEU A 107 10.23 11.99 0.82
CA LEU A 107 11.64 11.69 1.05
C LEU A 107 12.51 12.97 0.95
N ALA A 108 12.10 13.94 0.13
CA ALA A 108 12.74 15.25 0.09
C ALA A 108 12.55 16.08 1.36
N ASP A 109 11.36 16.08 1.96
CA ASP A 109 11.07 16.82 3.20
C ASP A 109 11.79 16.19 4.40
N ALA A 110 11.78 14.86 4.51
CA ALA A 110 12.46 14.14 5.59
C ALA A 110 13.99 14.37 5.57
N PHE A 111 14.58 14.46 4.38
CA PHE A 111 16.02 14.68 4.21
C PHE A 111 16.40 16.15 4.06
N ALA A 112 15.44 17.08 4.06
CA ALA A 112 15.69 18.51 3.97
C ALA A 112 16.68 19.00 5.03
N PRO A 113 16.62 18.60 6.32
CA PRO A 113 17.60 19.03 7.32
C PRO A 113 19.04 18.67 6.96
N TRP A 114 19.26 17.55 6.28
CA TRP A 114 20.59 17.10 5.86
C TRP A 114 21.10 17.85 4.62
N PHE A 115 20.32 17.97 3.55
CA PHE A 115 20.82 18.63 2.33
C PHE A 115 20.67 20.16 2.35
N SER A 116 20.02 20.73 3.37
CA SER A 116 19.92 22.17 3.56
C SER A 116 21.25 22.83 3.90
N VAL A 117 22.22 22.07 4.44
CA VAL A 117 23.55 22.59 4.75
C VAL A 117 24.46 22.50 3.54
N SER A 118 25.28 23.53 3.29
CA SER A 118 26.18 23.58 2.13
C SER A 118 27.27 22.49 2.15
N THR A 119 27.48 21.84 3.29
CA THR A 119 28.49 20.79 3.49
C THR A 119 27.91 19.38 3.38
N TRP A 120 26.64 19.20 2.98
CA TRP A 120 25.97 17.90 2.92
C TRP A 120 26.74 16.83 2.11
N ASN A 121 27.48 17.28 1.10
CA ASN A 121 28.31 16.47 0.21
C ASN A 121 29.70 16.15 0.77
N THR A 122 30.02 16.59 1.99
CA THR A 122 31.30 16.34 2.66
C THR A 122 31.25 15.11 3.58
N SER A 123 32.43 14.65 4.01
CA SER A 123 32.60 13.56 4.98
C SER A 123 32.57 14.04 6.45
N SER A 124 31.97 15.19 6.73
CA SER A 124 31.87 15.73 8.09
C SER A 124 31.07 14.78 9.00
N PRO A 125 31.55 14.49 10.23
CA PRO A 125 30.78 13.70 11.20
C PRO A 125 29.43 14.33 11.56
N ALA A 126 29.32 15.66 11.51
CA ALA A 126 28.07 16.35 11.80
C ALA A 126 27.02 16.08 10.70
N ASP A 127 27.43 16.04 9.44
CA ASP A 127 26.55 15.78 8.30
C ASP A 127 26.14 14.31 8.26
N ALA A 128 27.05 13.41 8.63
CA ALA A 128 26.73 11.98 8.78
C ALA A 128 25.69 11.73 9.88
N ARG A 129 25.75 12.45 11.01
CA ARG A 129 24.74 12.35 12.08
C ARG A 129 23.37 12.83 11.62
N ARG A 130 23.29 14.02 11.01
CA ARG A 130 22.02 14.56 10.47
C ARG A 130 21.40 13.60 9.44
N PHE A 131 22.22 13.05 8.56
CA PHE A 131 21.77 12.06 7.58
C PHE A 131 21.19 10.81 8.26
N HIS A 132 21.85 10.30 9.30
CA HIS A 132 21.36 9.14 10.03
C HIS A 132 20.06 9.43 10.81
N GLU A 133 19.95 10.62 11.40
CA GLU A 133 18.71 11.10 12.03
C GLU A 133 17.57 11.16 11.01
N CYS A 134 17.80 11.75 9.82
CA CYS A 134 16.82 11.74 8.72
C CYS A 134 16.38 10.32 8.32
N CYS A 135 17.32 9.36 8.22
CA CYS A 135 16.97 7.97 7.92
C CYS A 135 16.07 7.36 9.00
N HIS A 136 16.39 7.60 10.26
CA HIS A 136 15.64 7.07 11.38
C HIS A 136 14.23 7.66 11.44
N ASP A 137 14.11 8.99 11.34
CA ASP A 137 12.84 9.69 11.38
C ASP A 137 11.94 9.29 10.19
N TYR A 138 12.50 9.20 8.99
CA TYR A 138 11.78 8.74 7.80
C TYR A 138 11.27 7.31 7.96
N MET A 139 12.09 6.41 8.51
CA MET A 139 11.67 5.02 8.74
C MET A 139 10.58 4.91 9.81
N GLN A 140 10.60 5.76 10.83
CA GLN A 140 9.55 5.83 11.85
C GLN A 140 8.24 6.38 11.29
N SER A 141 8.29 7.41 10.44
CA SER A 141 7.09 8.04 9.89
C SER A 141 6.45 7.25 8.75
N SER A 142 7.26 6.66 7.87
CA SER A 142 6.79 6.11 6.60
C SER A 142 6.75 4.58 6.58
N GLY A 143 7.38 3.89 7.56
CA GLY A 143 7.35 2.43 7.72
C GLY A 143 7.89 1.60 6.53
N GLY A 144 8.38 2.27 5.48
CA GLY A 144 8.70 1.70 4.18
C GLY A 144 10.20 1.65 3.90
N GLN A 145 10.60 0.72 3.04
CA GLN A 145 11.99 0.53 2.64
C GLN A 145 12.43 1.59 1.61
N VAL A 146 13.59 2.22 1.84
CA VAL A 146 14.20 3.14 0.88
C VAL A 146 15.13 2.37 -0.06
N ARG A 147 14.79 2.30 -1.35
CA ARG A 147 15.72 1.81 -2.38
C ARG A 147 16.63 2.92 -2.86
N ALA A 148 17.92 2.62 -3.05
CA ALA A 148 18.91 3.62 -3.47
C ALA A 148 18.53 4.37 -4.76
N GLY A 149 17.91 3.69 -5.75
CA GLY A 149 17.49 4.32 -7.00
C GLY A 149 16.46 5.45 -6.79
N ALA A 150 15.37 5.15 -6.08
CA ALA A 150 14.32 6.13 -5.76
C ALA A 150 14.85 7.28 -4.90
N PHE A 151 15.80 6.99 -4.01
CA PHE A 151 16.48 7.98 -3.18
C PHE A 151 17.26 9.00 -4.01
N VAL A 152 18.10 8.52 -4.93
CA VAL A 152 18.89 9.38 -5.81
C VAL A 152 17.97 10.23 -6.68
N GLU A 153 16.96 9.65 -7.32
CA GLU A 153 16.09 10.40 -8.23
C GLU A 153 15.34 11.53 -7.51
N THR A 154 14.78 11.22 -6.33
CA THR A 154 13.99 12.18 -5.56
C THR A 154 14.86 13.31 -5.01
N LEU A 155 15.98 12.97 -4.37
CA LEU A 155 16.85 13.98 -3.77
C LEU A 155 17.68 14.74 -4.79
N ARG A 156 18.07 14.15 -5.93
CA ARG A 156 18.74 14.89 -7.01
C ARG A 156 17.89 16.07 -7.45
N LYS A 157 16.60 15.85 -7.68
CA LYS A 157 15.66 16.92 -8.07
C LYS A 157 15.56 17.99 -6.99
N ALA A 158 15.33 17.60 -5.74
CA ALA A 158 15.16 18.52 -4.61
C ALA A 158 16.42 19.37 -4.35
N ILE A 159 17.59 18.75 -4.34
CA ILE A 159 18.87 19.42 -4.10
C ILE A 159 19.20 20.33 -5.28
N SER A 160 19.03 19.87 -6.52
CA SER A 160 19.30 20.69 -7.72
C SER A 160 18.43 21.95 -7.74
N GLN A 161 17.13 21.82 -7.42
CA GLN A 161 16.22 22.97 -7.35
C GLN A 161 16.68 23.98 -6.29
N ARG A 162 17.19 23.50 -5.15
CA ARG A 162 17.66 24.35 -4.06
C ARG A 162 19.01 25.01 -4.34
N CYS A 163 19.90 24.32 -5.04
CA CYS A 163 21.23 24.81 -5.43
C CYS A 163 21.20 25.64 -6.72
N GLY A 164 20.04 26.19 -7.11
CA GLY A 164 19.91 27.05 -8.29
C GLY A 164 20.17 26.33 -9.62
N GLY A 165 19.98 25.02 -9.66
CA GLY A 165 20.20 24.16 -10.83
C GLY A 165 21.66 23.74 -11.05
N SER A 166 22.59 24.13 -10.17
CA SER A 166 23.98 23.67 -10.23
C SER A 166 24.07 22.23 -9.72
N TRP A 167 24.50 21.32 -10.58
CA TRP A 167 24.72 19.91 -10.28
C TRP A 167 26.00 19.46 -10.98
N ASP A 168 26.99 19.00 -10.22
CA ASP A 168 28.26 18.52 -10.76
C ASP A 168 28.49 17.03 -10.44
N ASP A 169 29.50 16.45 -11.07
CA ASP A 169 29.88 15.03 -10.91
C ASP A 169 30.30 14.69 -9.47
N TYR A 170 30.66 15.69 -8.66
CA TYR A 170 30.98 15.49 -7.26
C TYR A 170 29.71 15.30 -6.42
N CYS A 171 28.71 16.17 -6.61
CA CYS A 171 27.40 16.06 -5.98
C CYS A 171 26.70 14.76 -6.36
N GLU A 172 26.80 14.34 -7.63
CA GLU A 172 26.25 13.09 -8.11
C GLU A 172 26.85 11.88 -7.37
N ARG A 173 28.19 11.79 -7.29
CA ARG A 173 28.87 10.70 -6.57
C ARG A 173 28.60 10.72 -5.08
N ALA A 174 28.57 11.90 -4.46
CA ALA A 174 28.24 12.06 -3.05
C ALA A 174 26.82 11.56 -2.76
N LEU A 175 25.84 11.92 -3.59
CA LEU A 175 24.46 11.46 -3.43
C LEU A 175 24.33 9.95 -3.63
N GLN A 176 24.98 9.37 -4.64
CA GLN A 176 24.97 7.91 -4.85
C GLN A 176 25.57 7.14 -3.67
N SER A 177 26.70 7.61 -3.14
CA SER A 177 27.32 7.01 -1.95
C SER A 177 26.37 7.07 -0.75
N ARG A 178 25.69 8.20 -0.56
CA ARG A 178 24.71 8.36 0.52
C ARG A 178 23.46 7.51 0.32
N ALA A 179 23.00 7.32 -0.92
CA ALA A 179 21.88 6.44 -1.22
C ALA A 179 22.16 4.98 -0.83
N GLN A 180 23.36 4.48 -1.12
CA GLN A 180 23.80 3.15 -0.69
C GLN A 180 23.85 3.05 0.84
N CYS A 181 24.32 4.09 1.52
CA CYS A 181 24.28 4.14 2.99
C CYS A 181 22.84 4.16 3.52
N ALA A 182 21.92 4.92 2.91
CA ALA A 182 20.52 4.97 3.33
C ALA A 182 19.89 3.58 3.26
N GLU A 183 20.07 2.88 2.15
CA GLU A 183 19.54 1.53 1.96
C GLU A 183 20.08 0.54 3.01
N ALA A 184 21.39 0.57 3.28
CA ALA A 184 22.01 -0.28 4.29
C ALA A 184 21.51 0.04 5.72
N ILE A 185 21.37 1.33 6.06
CA ILE A 185 20.85 1.77 7.37
C ILE A 185 19.39 1.35 7.52
N CYS A 186 18.56 1.57 6.50
CA CYS A 186 17.14 1.20 6.53
C CYS A 186 16.96 -0.31 6.66
N ALA A 187 17.74 -1.12 5.94
CA ALA A 187 17.74 -2.57 6.07
C ALA A 187 18.12 -3.01 7.49
N TYR A 188 19.19 -2.44 8.06
CA TYR A 188 19.61 -2.74 9.42
C TYR A 188 18.55 -2.38 10.48
N LEU A 189 17.95 -1.19 10.39
CA LEU A 189 16.92 -0.74 11.32
C LEU A 189 15.66 -1.61 11.23
N HIS A 190 15.31 -2.07 10.03
CA HIS A 190 14.21 -3.00 9.81
C HIS A 190 14.49 -4.37 10.44
N ASP A 191 15.64 -4.96 10.16
CA ASP A 191 16.04 -6.29 10.63
C ASP A 191 16.19 -6.36 12.16
N THR A 192 16.59 -5.25 12.78
CA THR A 192 16.82 -5.19 14.24
C THR A 192 15.59 -4.77 15.04
N HIS A 193 14.43 -4.58 14.40
CA HIS A 193 13.19 -4.12 15.05
C HIS A 193 13.37 -2.84 15.90
N GLN A 194 14.34 -2.00 15.56
CA GLN A 194 14.56 -0.73 16.27
C GLN A 194 13.48 0.31 15.93
N ILE A 195 12.69 0.04 14.89
CA ILE A 195 11.50 0.81 14.55
C ILE A 195 10.31 0.10 15.21
N THR A 196 9.80 0.69 16.28
CA THR A 196 8.62 0.17 16.99
C THR A 196 7.39 0.45 16.13
N ARG A 197 6.67 -0.61 15.73
CA ARG A 197 5.34 -0.50 15.09
C ARG A 197 4.30 0.05 16.04
#